data_AF-A0A7K0Q1G6-F1
#
_entry.id   AF-A0A7K0Q1G6-F1
#
_cell.length_a   1.000
_cell.length_b   1.000
_cell.length_c   1.000
_cell.angle_alpha   90.00
_cell.angle_beta   90.00
_cell.angle_gamma   90.00
#
_symmetry.space_group_name_H-M   'P 1'
#
loop_
_entity.id
_entity.type
_entity.pdbx_description
1 polymer ?
#
loop_
_entity_poly.entity_id
_entity_poly.type
_entity_poly.pdbx_seq_one_letter_code
_entity_poly.pdbx_strand_id
1 'polypeptide(L)' 'MTTIGIIGAGLIGSQLARISTDAGYDVVISNSRGPETLADLVAEIEARDTRQGAIAAATAAEAGAAGEVVVVTV' A
#
# COMPACT_ATOMS: atom_id res chain seq x y z
N MET A 1 -11.97 -9.55 -2.71
CA MET A 1 -10.65 -9.51 -2.04
C MET A 1 -10.65 -8.26 -1.19
N THR A 2 -10.20 -8.31 0.07
CA THR A 2 -10.32 -7.14 0.97
C THR A 2 -9.26 -6.10 0.65
N THR A 3 -9.64 -4.82 0.59
CA THR A 3 -8.70 -3.71 0.33
C THR A 3 -8.24 -3.06 1.64
N ILE A 4 -6.91 -2.93 1.80
CA ILE A 4 -6.28 -2.24 2.92
C ILE A 4 -5.76 -0.88 2.44
N GLY A 5 -6.27 0.19 3.05
CA GLY A 5 -5.75 1.53 2.88
C GLY A 5 -4.60 1.78 3.85
N ILE A 6 -3.42 2.14 3.37
CA ILE A 6 -2.27 2.47 4.21
C ILE A 6 -1.95 3.96 4.05
N ILE A 7 -2.05 4.70 5.16
CA ILE A 7 -1.70 6.12 5.23
C ILE A 7 -0.36 6.25 5.96
N GLY A 8 0.70 6.47 5.19
CA GLY A 8 2.09 6.50 5.64
C GLY A 8 2.91 5.37 5.01
N ALA A 9 4.00 5.73 4.33
CA ALA A 9 4.87 4.78 3.64
C ALA A 9 6.30 4.77 4.20
N GLY A 10 6.43 4.92 5.52
CA GLY A 10 7.70 4.78 6.24
C GLY A 10 8.13 3.32 6.41
N LEU A 11 8.98 3.07 7.41
CA LEU A 11 9.47 1.72 7.73
C LEU A 11 8.31 0.74 7.95
N ILE A 12 7.29 1.14 8.71
CA ILE A 12 6.17 0.26 9.06
C ILE A 12 5.20 0.10 7.88
N GLY A 13 4.68 1.21 7.34
CA GLY A 13 3.66 1.15 6.29
C GLY A 13 4.13 0.42 5.03
N SER A 14 5.41 0.56 4.66
CA SER A 14 5.95 -0.18 3.51
C SER A 14 6.10 -1.69 3.80
N GLN A 15 6.42 -2.10 5.02
CA GLN A 15 6.46 -3.53 5.37
C GLN A 15 5.05 -4.13 5.46
N LEU A 16 4.08 -3.36 5.99
CA LEU A 16 2.68 -3.75 5.97
C LEU A 16 2.18 -3.95 4.54
N ALA A 17 2.48 -3.03 3.62
CA ALA A 17 2.13 -3.21 2.21
C ALA A 17 2.65 -4.54 1.65
N ARG A 18 3.94 -4.84 1.86
CA ARG A 18 4.59 -6.09 1.41
C ARG A 18 3.90 -7.35 1.94
N ILE A 19 3.70 -7.44 3.25
CA ILE A 19 3.12 -8.65 3.86
C ILE A 19 1.63 -8.78 3.54
N SER A 20 0.91 -7.67 3.42
CA SER A 20 -0.51 -7.66 3.07
C SER A 20 -0.73 -8.14 1.63
N THR A 21 0.07 -7.67 0.68
CA THR A 21 -0.02 -8.14 -0.71
C THR A 21 0.37 -9.61 -0.85
N ASP A 22 1.37 -10.08 -0.10
CA ASP A 22 1.73 -11.50 -0.08
C ASP A 22 0.61 -12.38 0.51
N ALA A 23 -0.14 -11.85 1.48
CA ALA A 23 -1.30 -12.52 2.07
C ALA A 23 -2.57 -12.47 1.19
N GLY A 24 -2.51 -11.84 0.02
CA GLY A 24 -3.63 -11.76 -0.92
C GLY A 24 -4.59 -10.60 -0.66
N TYR A 25 -4.20 -9.58 0.08
CA TYR A 25 -4.97 -8.34 0.19
C TYR A 25 -4.57 -7.35 -0.89
N ASP A 26 -5.54 -6.58 -1.40
CA ASP A 26 -5.25 -5.44 -2.24
C ASP A 26 -4.84 -4.26 -1.35
N VAL A 27 -3.81 -3.52 -1.74
CA VAL A 27 -3.25 -2.43 -0.94
C VAL A 27 -3.30 -1.12 -1.73
N VAL A 28 -3.88 -0.09 -1.11
CA VAL A 28 -3.76 1.30 -1.58
C VAL A 28 -2.92 2.06 -0.57
N ILE A 29 -1.71 2.47 -0.95
CA ILE A 29 -0.75 3.11 -0.05
C ILE A 29 -0.54 4.59 -0.40
N SER A 30 -0.38 5.43 0.61
CA SER A 30 -0.10 6.86 0.46
C SER A 30 1.04 7.34 1.34
N ASN A 31 1.63 8.47 0.97
CA ASN A 31 2.57 9.21 1.80
C ASN A 31 2.33 10.72 1.66
N SER A 32 3.04 11.54 2.45
CA SER A 32 2.91 13.00 2.41
C SER A 32 3.61 13.68 1.23
N ARG A 33 4.41 12.94 0.45
CA ARG A 33 5.26 13.46 -0.62
C ARG A 33 4.66 13.30 -2.01
N GLY A 34 3.50 12.64 -2.12
CA GLY A 34 2.81 12.37 -3.37
C GLY A 34 2.97 10.91 -3.83
N PRO A 35 1.95 10.33 -4.48
CA PRO A 35 1.95 8.93 -4.91
C PRO A 35 3.08 8.58 -5.88
N GLU A 36 3.52 9.53 -6.71
CA GLU A 36 4.64 9.37 -7.64
C GLU A 36 5.95 8.99 -6.93
N THR A 37 6.13 9.43 -5.68
CA THR A 37 7.33 9.09 -4.89
C THR A 37 7.34 7.65 -4.39
N LEU A 38 6.26 6.91 -4.61
CA LEU A 38 6.12 5.50 -4.26
C LEU A 38 6.30 4.55 -5.46
N ALA A 39 6.62 5.07 -6.64
CA ALA A 39 6.76 4.26 -7.85
C ALA A 39 7.74 3.08 -7.67
N ASP A 40 8.90 3.32 -7.06
CA ASP A 40 9.89 2.27 -6.80
C ASP A 40 9.37 1.21 -5.82
N LEU A 41 8.63 1.62 -4.78
CA LEU A 41 8.03 0.70 -3.81
C LEU A 41 6.94 -0.17 -4.45
N VAL A 42 6.10 0.44 -5.30
CA VAL A 42 5.06 -0.27 -6.05
C VAL A 42 5.72 -1.29 -6.98
N ALA A 43 6.69 -0.87 -7.78
CA ALA A 43 7.40 -1.76 -8.71
C ALA A 43 8.14 -2.89 -7.98
N GLU A 44 8.78 -2.61 -6.85
CA GLU A 44 9.41 -3.62 -5.99
C GLU A 44 8.38 -4.67 -5.56
N ILE A 45 7.21 -4.23 -5.08
CA ILE A 45 6.18 -5.13 -4.58
C ILE A 45 5.55 -5.93 -5.72
N GLU A 46 5.26 -5.30 -6.85
CA GLU A 46 4.73 -5.96 -8.05
C GLU A 46 5.63 -7.09 -8.55
N ALA A 47 6.95 -6.92 -8.45
CA ALA A 47 7.95 -7.89 -8.87
C ALA A 47 8.18 -9.05 -7.89
N ARG A 48 7.56 -9.06 -6.70
CA ARG A 48 7.69 -10.17 -5.74
C ARG A 48 6.94 -11.39 -6.23
N ASP A 49 7.62 -12.53 -6.29
CA ASP A 49 7.01 -13.82 -6.63
C ASP A 49 5.95 -14.28 -5.60
N THR A 50 6.06 -13.83 -4.35
CA THR A 50 5.14 -14.17 -3.27
C THR A 50 3.85 -13.35 -3.27
N ARG A 51 3.79 -12.30 -4.11
CA ARG A 51 2.66 -11.37 -4.15
C ARG A 51 1.41 -12.08 -4.69
N GLN A 52 0.31 -11.96 -3.96
CA GLN A 52 -1.00 -12.48 -4.37
C GLN A 52 -2.03 -11.36 -4.63
N GLY A 53 -1.93 -10.24 -3.90
CA GLY A 53 -2.80 -9.07 -4.06
C GLY A 53 -2.19 -7.95 -4.89
N ALA A 54 -3.01 -6.96 -5.27
CA ALA A 54 -2.57 -5.78 -6.00
C ALA A 54 -2.00 -4.70 -5.07
N ILE A 55 -1.20 -3.80 -5.63
CA ILE A 55 -0.74 -2.59 -4.94
C ILE A 55 -0.91 -1.36 -5.83
N ALA A 56 -1.37 -0.26 -5.25
CA ALA A 56 -1.43 1.03 -5.91
C ALA A 56 -0.98 2.15 -4.98
N ALA A 57 -0.29 3.15 -5.53
CA ALA A 57 0.01 4.39 -4.83
C ALA A 57 -1.11 5.40 -5.08
N ALA A 58 -1.57 6.09 -4.03
CA ALA A 58 -2.60 7.10 -4.11
C ALA A 58 -2.37 8.23 -3.09
N THR A 59 -3.22 9.26 -3.12
CA THR A 59 -3.28 10.25 -2.04
C THR A 59 -3.83 9.64 -0.74
N ALA A 60 -3.60 10.29 0.40
CA ALA A 60 -4.13 9.81 1.68
C ALA A 60 -5.66 9.73 1.72
N ALA A 61 -6.34 10.68 1.06
CA ALA A 61 -7.80 10.67 0.96
C ALA A 61 -8.30 9.48 0.14
N GLU A 62 -7.65 9.17 -0.98
CA GLU A 62 -8.00 8.02 -1.82
C GLU A 62 -7.70 6.69 -1.13
N ALA A 63 -6.55 6.56 -0.45
CA ALA A 63 -6.22 5.38 0.34
C ALA A 63 -7.24 5.15 1.47
N GLY A 64 -7.64 6.23 2.17
CA GLY A 64 -8.68 6.17 3.20
C GLY A 64 -10.06 5.82 2.66
N ALA A 65 -10.40 6.28 1.45
CA ALA A 65 -11.69 5.98 0.82
C ALA A 65 -11.77 4.58 0.22
N ALA A 66 -10.65 4.05 -0.28
CA ALA A 66 -10.59 2.72 -0.90
C ALA A 66 -10.49 1.57 0.12
N GLY A 67 -9.90 1.81 1.29
CA GLY A 67 -9.68 0.78 2.30
C GLY A 67 -10.96 0.39 3.05
N GLU A 68 -11.26 -0.90 3.10
CA GLU A 68 -12.24 -1.46 4.06
C GLU A 68 -11.67 -1.48 5.48
N VAL A 69 -10.34 -1.63 5.58
CA VAL A 69 -9.55 -1.38 6.77
C VAL A 69 -8.50 -0.33 6.43
N VAL A 70 -8.40 0.72 7.25
CA VAL A 70 -7.41 1.79 7.08
C VAL A 70 -6.40 1.73 8.22
N VAL A 71 -5.12 1.61 7.87
CA VAL A 71 -4.01 1.62 8.82
C VAL A 71 -3.23 2.92 8.65
N VAL A 72 -3.09 3.67 9.75
CA VAL A 72 -2.39 4.96 9.78
C VAL A 72 -1.06 4.79 10.49
N THR A 73 0.04 4.96 9.74
CA THR A 73 1.42 4.81 10.23
C THR A 73 2.24 6.06 9.86
N VAL A 74 1.82 7.21 10.39
CA VAL A 74 2.46 8.52 10.20
C VAL A 74 3.65 8.75 11.12
#